data_AF-J9E5T4-F1
#
_entry.id   AF-J9E5T4-F1
#
_cell.length_a   1.000
_cell.length_b   1.000
_cell.length_c   1.000
_cell.angle_alpha   90.00
_cell.angle_beta   90.00
_cell.angle_gamma   90.00
#
_symmetry.space_group_name_H-M   'P 1'
#
loop_
_entity.id
_entity.type
_entity.pdbx_description
1 polymer ?
#
loop_
_entity_poly.entity_id
_entity_poly.type
_entity_poly.pdbx_seq_one_letter_code
_entity_poly.pdbx_strand_id
1 'polypeptide(L)'
;MFTNLQVTITATPMISETEIKPPYRVTAPRHINTAPSRRDILAVATAASVGPTTGISPEQKLEIQRAKRAERARLRYHNMSAEERRNFNARRAKALRTARMRDDELCRMAERAQMSGTTLDADLMIQVAEAQRRRAKRAEAARLKYHRMSSEERRQYNAMRDAQRRQRKRQKEEQELLERERQQQEQQQQQQQNEIHQETREQDANREGNNEQILYDSYIRYDSQMDHGWAVQS
;
A
#
# COMPACT_ATOMS: atom_id res chain seq x y z
N MET A 1 -24.66 5.10 -76.41
CA MET A 1 -25.19 3.73 -76.24
C MET A 1 -25.49 3.54 -74.76
N PHE A 2 -26.74 3.75 -74.36
CA PHE A 2 -27.21 3.57 -72.98
C PHE A 2 -27.92 2.22 -72.90
N THR A 3 -27.40 1.29 -72.11
CA THR A 3 -28.03 -0.01 -71.86
C THR A 3 -28.94 0.09 -70.64
N ASN A 4 -30.25 0.08 -70.88
CA ASN A 4 -31.28 -0.05 -69.85
C ASN A 4 -31.32 -1.50 -69.35
N LEU A 5 -31.02 -1.72 -68.06
CA LEU A 5 -31.31 -2.96 -67.36
C LEU A 5 -32.78 -2.94 -66.90
N GLN A 6 -33.61 -3.78 -67.51
CA GLN A 6 -34.95 -4.09 -67.04
C GLN A 6 -34.86 -5.00 -65.82
N VAL A 7 -35.42 -4.56 -64.69
CA VAL A 7 -35.57 -5.36 -63.47
C VAL A 7 -36.96 -5.99 -63.49
N THR A 8 -37.01 -7.32 -63.56
CA THR A 8 -38.23 -8.12 -63.39
C THR A 8 -38.58 -8.24 -61.90
N ILE A 9 -39.78 -7.81 -61.53
CA ILE A 9 -40.32 -7.95 -60.18
C ILE A 9 -41.18 -9.22 -60.15
N THR A 10 -40.70 -10.26 -59.48
CA THR A 10 -41.51 -11.44 -59.12
C THR A 10 -42.33 -11.14 -57.87
N ALA A 11 -43.65 -11.11 -58.02
CA ALA A 11 -44.62 -10.96 -56.95
C ALA A 11 -44.83 -12.29 -56.20
N THR A 12 -44.66 -12.27 -54.88
CA THR A 12 -45.04 -13.38 -53.97
C THR A 12 -46.48 -13.22 -53.49
N PRO A 13 -47.32 -14.27 -53.51
CA PRO A 13 -48.71 -14.17 -53.09
C PRO A 13 -48.89 -14.14 -51.56
N MET A 14 -49.90 -13.35 -51.16
CA MET A 14 -50.45 -13.20 -49.82
C MET A 14 -50.90 -14.56 -49.24
N ILE A 15 -50.45 -14.87 -48.02
CA ILE A 15 -50.99 -15.96 -47.21
C ILE A 15 -51.78 -15.36 -46.04
N SER A 16 -53.02 -15.83 -45.94
CA SER A 16 -54.12 -15.42 -45.09
C SER A 16 -53.93 -15.70 -43.59
N GLU A 17 -54.54 -14.84 -42.79
CA GLU A 17 -54.72 -14.93 -41.35
C GLU A 17 -55.36 -16.26 -40.91
N THR A 18 -54.75 -16.92 -39.93
CA THR A 18 -55.45 -17.83 -39.01
C THR A 18 -54.96 -17.52 -37.60
N GLU A 19 -55.92 -17.17 -36.74
CA GLU A 19 -55.74 -16.96 -35.31
C GLU A 19 -55.17 -18.21 -34.65
N ILE A 20 -53.97 -18.11 -34.07
CA ILE A 20 -53.47 -19.09 -33.10
C ILE A 20 -53.18 -18.34 -31.80
N LYS A 21 -54.09 -18.54 -30.85
CA LYS A 21 -54.02 -18.06 -29.46
C LYS A 21 -52.67 -18.42 -28.84
N PRO A 22 -52.02 -17.50 -28.08
CA PRO A 22 -50.78 -17.81 -27.39
C PRO A 22 -51.03 -18.86 -26.29
N PRO A 23 -50.27 -19.96 -26.22
CA PRO A 23 -50.33 -20.85 -25.07
C PRO A 23 -49.77 -20.13 -23.84
N TYR A 24 -50.55 -20.18 -22.76
CA TYR A 24 -50.23 -19.88 -21.36
C TYR A 24 -48.86 -19.26 -21.04
N ARG A 25 -48.89 -18.07 -20.44
CA ARG A 25 -47.77 -17.45 -19.74
C ARG A 25 -47.11 -18.45 -18.79
N VAL A 26 -45.87 -18.84 -19.08
CA VAL A 26 -44.95 -19.31 -18.05
C VAL A 26 -44.57 -18.09 -17.23
N THR A 27 -45.04 -18.03 -15.99
CA THR A 27 -44.55 -17.07 -15.01
C THR A 27 -43.05 -17.27 -14.87
N ALA A 28 -42.27 -16.25 -15.27
CA ALA A 28 -40.85 -16.20 -14.99
C ALA A 28 -40.65 -16.44 -13.48
N PRO A 29 -39.70 -17.31 -13.07
CA PRO A 29 -39.43 -17.49 -11.65
C PRO A 29 -39.02 -16.13 -11.10
N ARG A 30 -39.78 -15.64 -10.12
CA ARG A 30 -39.41 -14.47 -9.31
C ARG A 30 -37.96 -14.68 -8.88
N HIS A 31 -37.07 -13.89 -9.44
CA HIS A 31 -35.68 -13.80 -9.03
C HIS A 31 -35.68 -13.46 -7.53
N ILE A 32 -35.45 -14.48 -6.70
CA ILE A 32 -35.14 -14.30 -5.29
C ILE A 32 -34.01 -13.28 -5.24
N ASN A 33 -34.26 -12.15 -4.58
CA ASN A 33 -33.26 -11.12 -4.33
C ASN A 33 -32.17 -11.71 -3.42
N THR A 34 -31.28 -12.49 -4.01
CA THR A 34 -29.98 -12.79 -3.43
C THR A 34 -29.24 -11.46 -3.48
N ALA A 35 -28.98 -10.88 -2.31
CA ALA A 35 -28.18 -9.67 -2.22
C ALA A 35 -26.90 -9.88 -3.04
N PRO A 36 -26.64 -9.05 -4.07
CA PRO A 36 -25.51 -9.30 -4.96
C PRO A 36 -24.24 -9.25 -4.12
N SER A 37 -23.37 -10.26 -4.27
CA SER A 37 -22.13 -10.28 -3.50
C SER A 37 -21.31 -9.04 -3.87
N ARG A 38 -20.44 -8.56 -2.97
CA ARG A 38 -19.57 -7.39 -3.22
C ARG A 38 -18.79 -7.52 -4.54
N ARG A 39 -18.48 -8.75 -4.97
CA ARG A 39 -17.81 -9.04 -6.26
C ARG A 39 -18.75 -8.80 -7.44
N ASP A 40 -20.02 -9.15 -7.32
CA ASP A 40 -21.03 -8.98 -8.36
C ASP A 40 -21.40 -7.51 -8.54
N ILE A 41 -21.51 -6.75 -7.44
CA ILE A 41 -21.74 -5.29 -7.49
C ILE A 41 -20.62 -4.58 -8.25
N LEU A 42 -19.36 -4.94 -7.96
CA LEU A 42 -18.20 -4.35 -8.64
C LEU A 42 -18.11 -4.76 -10.10
N ALA A 43 -18.46 -6.01 -10.43
CA ALA A 43 -18.49 -6.50 -11.81
C ALA A 43 -19.58 -5.79 -12.63
N VAL A 44 -20.79 -5.67 -12.08
CA VAL A 44 -21.93 -4.97 -12.70
C VAL A 44 -21.64 -3.48 -12.87
N ALA A 45 -21.10 -2.79 -11.86
CA ALA A 45 -20.71 -1.39 -11.98
C ALA A 45 -19.60 -1.16 -13.03
N THR A 46 -18.67 -2.12 -13.16
CA THR A 46 -17.62 -2.06 -14.18
C THR A 46 -18.22 -2.28 -15.58
N ALA A 47 -19.15 -3.23 -15.73
CA ALA A 47 -19.84 -3.53 -16.99
C ALA A 47 -20.78 -2.40 -17.44
N ALA A 48 -21.51 -1.77 -16.52
CA ALA A 48 -22.37 -0.62 -16.82
C ALA A 48 -21.57 0.61 -17.29
N SER A 49 -20.32 0.75 -16.82
CA SER A 49 -19.48 1.89 -17.21
C SER A 49 -19.00 1.87 -18.66
N VAL A 50 -19.08 0.74 -19.38
CA VAL A 50 -18.50 0.60 -20.74
C VAL A 50 -19.43 0.98 -21.90
N GLY A 51 -20.68 1.38 -21.65
CA GLY A 51 -21.62 1.74 -22.71
C GLY A 51 -22.09 0.52 -23.55
N PRO A 52 -22.90 0.72 -24.61
CA PRO A 52 -23.35 -0.37 -25.46
C PRO A 52 -22.15 -1.02 -26.15
N THR A 53 -21.90 -2.30 -25.87
CA THR A 53 -20.74 -3.04 -26.41
C THR A 53 -21.13 -4.01 -27.52
N THR A 54 -22.16 -3.67 -28.29
CA THR A 54 -22.59 -4.40 -29.49
C THR A 54 -21.47 -4.32 -30.53
N GLY A 55 -20.86 -5.47 -30.87
CA GLY A 55 -19.77 -5.56 -31.86
C GLY A 55 -18.35 -5.46 -31.32
N ILE A 56 -18.14 -5.29 -30.01
CA ILE A 56 -16.79 -5.18 -29.41
C ILE A 56 -16.32 -6.56 -28.92
N SER A 57 -15.11 -6.97 -29.32
CA SER A 57 -14.49 -8.22 -28.85
C SER A 57 -14.32 -8.22 -27.31
N PRO A 58 -14.45 -9.36 -26.61
CA PRO A 58 -14.20 -9.45 -25.17
C PRO A 58 -12.86 -8.84 -24.73
N GLU A 59 -11.80 -8.98 -25.54
CA GLU A 59 -10.49 -8.40 -25.27
C GLU A 59 -10.51 -6.86 -25.31
N GLN A 60 -11.14 -6.30 -26.34
CA GLN A 60 -11.31 -4.85 -26.47
C GLN A 60 -12.15 -4.28 -25.32
N LYS A 61 -13.19 -5.00 -24.87
CA LYS A 61 -13.97 -4.59 -23.68
C LYS A 61 -13.07 -4.53 -22.44
N LEU A 62 -12.20 -5.52 -22.25
CA LEU A 62 -11.26 -5.55 -21.13
C LEU A 62 -10.23 -4.41 -21.21
N GLU A 63 -9.75 -4.09 -22.41
CA GLU A 63 -8.84 -2.96 -22.62
C GLU A 63 -9.52 -1.62 -22.29
N ILE A 64 -10.75 -1.40 -22.76
CA ILE A 64 -11.55 -0.22 -22.43
C ILE A 64 -11.75 -0.10 -20.91
N GLN A 65 -12.03 -1.20 -20.22
CA GLN A 65 -12.16 -1.20 -18.75
C GLN A 65 -10.84 -0.87 -18.06
N ARG A 66 -9.72 -1.43 -18.52
CA ARG A 66 -8.37 -1.12 -18.00
C ARG A 66 -8.04 0.35 -18.21
N ALA A 67 -8.34 0.90 -19.39
CA ALA A 67 -8.15 2.31 -19.71
C ALA A 67 -8.98 3.21 -18.78
N LYS A 68 -10.28 2.95 -18.61
CA LYS A 68 -11.16 3.70 -17.70
C LYS A 68 -10.67 3.66 -16.25
N ARG A 69 -10.23 2.49 -15.78
CA ARG A 69 -9.65 2.35 -14.43
C ARG A 69 -8.36 3.16 -14.30
N ALA A 70 -7.51 3.15 -15.32
CA ALA A 70 -6.28 3.94 -15.36
C ALA A 70 -6.58 5.44 -15.33
N GLU A 71 -7.55 5.92 -16.12
CA GLU A 71 -7.98 7.33 -16.10
C GLU A 71 -8.51 7.75 -14.72
N ARG A 72 -9.37 6.94 -14.11
CA ARG A 72 -9.85 7.21 -12.74
C ARG A 72 -8.69 7.27 -11.73
N ALA A 73 -7.69 6.41 -11.87
CA ALA A 73 -6.50 6.44 -11.01
C ALA A 73 -5.65 7.70 -11.24
N ARG A 74 -5.53 8.17 -12.49
CA ARG A 74 -4.85 9.43 -12.84
C ARG A 74 -5.55 10.61 -12.19
N LEU A 75 -6.87 10.71 -12.33
CA LEU A 75 -7.67 11.78 -11.69
C LEU A 75 -7.53 11.76 -10.16
N ARG A 76 -7.59 10.58 -9.54
CA ARG A 76 -7.35 10.44 -8.09
C ARG A 76 -5.96 10.94 -7.70
N TYR A 77 -4.92 10.59 -8.45
CA TYR A 77 -3.56 11.02 -8.15
C TYR A 77 -3.34 12.52 -8.40
N HIS A 78 -3.98 13.07 -9.44
CA HIS A 78 -3.96 14.50 -9.74
C HIS A 78 -4.59 15.33 -8.62
N ASN A 79 -5.69 14.82 -8.04
CA ASN A 79 -6.41 15.51 -6.97
C ASN A 79 -5.81 15.30 -5.57
N MET A 80 -4.76 14.48 -5.43
CA MET A 80 -4.06 14.31 -4.15
C MET A 80 -3.15 15.50 -3.85
N SER A 81 -3.10 15.88 -2.58
CA SER A 81 -2.14 16.87 -2.08
C SER A 81 -0.69 16.39 -2.27
N ALA A 82 0.27 17.30 -2.19
CA ALA A 82 1.68 16.94 -2.32
C ALA A 82 2.13 15.95 -1.22
N GLU A 83 1.63 16.12 0.00
CA GLU A 83 1.90 15.24 1.12
C GLU A 83 1.26 13.85 0.94
N GLU A 84 0.00 13.80 0.51
CA GLU A 84 -0.69 12.54 0.21
C GLU A 84 0.03 11.76 -0.89
N ARG A 85 0.48 12.44 -1.95
CA ARG A 85 1.28 11.84 -3.02
C ARG A 85 2.60 11.29 -2.48
N ARG A 86 3.28 12.02 -1.60
CA ARG A 86 4.53 11.56 -0.96
C ARG A 86 4.28 10.29 -0.15
N ASN A 87 3.26 10.29 0.72
CA ASN A 87 2.92 9.17 1.58
C ASN A 87 2.45 7.95 0.78
N PHE A 88 1.62 8.15 -0.24
CA PHE A 88 1.18 7.09 -1.15
C PHE A 88 2.35 6.44 -1.88
N ASN A 89 3.26 7.25 -2.46
CA ASN A 89 4.45 6.74 -3.14
C ASN A 89 5.41 6.04 -2.18
N ALA A 90 5.57 6.56 -0.95
CA ALA A 90 6.40 5.91 0.07
C ALA A 90 5.86 4.52 0.45
N ARG A 91 4.55 4.40 0.69
CA ARG A 91 3.88 3.12 0.96
C ARG A 91 4.02 2.15 -0.22
N ARG A 92 3.78 2.62 -1.44
CA ARG A 92 3.93 1.83 -2.67
C ARG A 92 5.36 1.34 -2.84
N ALA A 93 6.35 2.21 -2.62
CA ALA A 93 7.77 1.87 -2.71
C ALA A 93 8.18 0.85 -1.63
N LYS A 94 7.68 0.97 -0.39
CA LYS A 94 7.89 -0.02 0.67
C LYS A 94 7.31 -1.37 0.27
N ALA A 95 6.04 -1.42 -0.14
CA ALA A 95 5.39 -2.66 -0.56
C ALA A 95 6.13 -3.34 -1.74
N LEU A 96 6.57 -2.56 -2.73
CA LEU A 96 7.34 -3.09 -3.86
C LEU A 96 8.71 -3.62 -3.44
N ARG A 97 9.41 -2.95 -2.52
CA ARG A 97 10.68 -3.44 -1.95
C ARG A 97 10.47 -4.76 -1.22
N THR A 98 9.48 -4.84 -0.34
CA THR A 98 9.16 -6.07 0.40
C THR A 98 8.80 -7.22 -0.56
N ALA A 99 7.99 -6.97 -1.59
CA ALA A 99 7.65 -7.99 -2.58
C ALA A 99 8.87 -8.49 -3.36
N ARG A 100 9.81 -7.60 -3.72
CA ARG A 100 11.05 -7.99 -4.38
C ARG A 100 11.96 -8.79 -3.48
N MET A 101 12.09 -8.41 -2.21
CA MET A 101 12.88 -9.17 -1.24
C MET A 101 12.34 -10.60 -1.09
N ARG A 102 11.01 -10.77 -1.03
CA ARG A 102 10.38 -12.10 -1.02
C ARG A 102 10.66 -12.89 -2.30
N ASP A 103 10.52 -12.27 -3.47
CA ASP A 103 10.87 -12.91 -4.75
C ASP A 103 12.34 -13.38 -4.78
N ASP A 104 13.26 -12.53 -4.30
CA ASP A 104 14.70 -12.81 -4.28
C ASP A 104 15.03 -13.92 -3.27
N GLU A 105 14.38 -13.95 -2.11
CA GLU A 105 14.49 -15.02 -1.12
C GLU A 105 14.03 -16.36 -1.67
N LEU A 106 12.86 -16.41 -2.33
CA LEU A 106 12.38 -17.62 -3.01
C LEU A 106 13.39 -18.14 -4.04
N CYS A 107 13.98 -17.25 -4.84
CA CYS A 107 15.01 -17.65 -5.80
C CYS A 107 16.24 -18.23 -5.09
N ARG A 108 16.73 -17.58 -4.02
CA ARG A 108 17.89 -18.07 -3.24
C ARG A 108 17.61 -19.41 -2.55
N MET A 109 16.39 -19.61 -2.05
CA MET A 109 15.97 -20.88 -1.46
C MET A 109 16.03 -22.00 -2.49
N ALA A 110 15.54 -21.75 -3.71
CA ALA A 110 15.62 -22.71 -4.80
C ALA A 110 17.06 -23.03 -5.21
N GLU A 111 17.92 -22.01 -5.31
CA GLU A 111 19.35 -22.18 -5.56
C GLU A 111 19.99 -23.06 -4.47
N ARG A 112 19.69 -22.81 -3.18
CA ARG A 112 20.19 -23.65 -2.06
C ARG A 112 19.67 -25.08 -2.10
N ALA A 113 18.39 -25.27 -2.41
CA ALA A 113 17.75 -26.59 -2.51
C ALA A 113 18.39 -27.43 -3.62
N GLN A 114 18.65 -26.81 -4.78
CA GLN A 114 19.37 -27.44 -5.89
C GLN A 114 20.79 -27.86 -5.49
N MET A 115 21.54 -27.00 -4.80
CA MET A 115 22.90 -27.33 -4.37
C MET A 115 22.96 -28.43 -3.30
N SER A 116 21.95 -28.53 -2.44
CA SER A 116 21.87 -29.53 -1.38
C SER A 116 21.19 -30.84 -1.80
N GLY A 117 20.69 -30.92 -3.04
CA GLY A 117 19.90 -32.07 -3.51
C GLY A 117 18.56 -32.24 -2.80
N THR A 118 18.11 -31.24 -2.04
CA THR A 118 16.83 -31.28 -1.31
C THR A 118 15.71 -30.83 -2.24
N THR A 119 14.62 -31.60 -2.31
CA THR A 119 13.44 -31.22 -3.09
C THR A 119 12.55 -30.25 -2.30
N LEU A 120 12.10 -29.18 -2.95
CA LEU A 120 11.11 -28.27 -2.38
C LEU A 120 9.70 -28.84 -2.56
N ASP A 121 8.80 -28.44 -1.67
CA ASP A 121 7.37 -28.73 -1.79
C ASP A 121 6.77 -28.17 -3.09
N ALA A 122 5.73 -28.83 -3.63
CA ALA A 122 5.15 -28.53 -4.93
C ALA A 122 4.60 -27.09 -5.03
N ASP A 123 3.90 -26.64 -3.99
CA ASP A 123 3.38 -25.26 -3.94
C ASP A 123 4.51 -24.23 -3.88
N LEU A 124 5.57 -24.55 -3.16
CA LEU A 124 6.75 -23.71 -3.08
C LEU A 124 7.49 -23.64 -4.42
N MET A 125 7.58 -24.75 -5.16
CA MET A 125 8.15 -24.77 -6.51
C MET A 125 7.39 -23.86 -7.48
N ILE A 126 6.06 -23.83 -7.40
CA ILE A 126 5.23 -22.92 -8.20
C ILE A 126 5.58 -21.46 -7.86
N GLN A 127 5.65 -21.12 -6.58
CA GLN A 127 5.99 -19.76 -6.14
C GLN A 127 7.39 -19.33 -6.60
N VAL A 128 8.37 -20.24 -6.51
CA VAL A 128 9.73 -20.04 -7.02
C VAL A 128 9.71 -19.79 -8.53
N ALA A 129 9.02 -20.64 -9.31
CA ALA A 129 8.94 -20.50 -10.76
C ALA A 129 8.30 -19.17 -11.17
N GLU A 130 7.29 -18.71 -10.45
CA GLU A 130 6.74 -17.38 -10.66
C GLU A 130 7.70 -16.25 -10.29
N ALA A 131 8.41 -16.36 -9.16
CA ALA A 131 9.40 -15.37 -8.74
C ALA A 131 10.54 -15.24 -9.78
N GLN A 132 11.02 -16.37 -10.29
CA GLN A 132 12.01 -16.43 -11.38
C GLN A 132 11.47 -15.80 -12.66
N ARG A 133 10.23 -16.10 -13.07
CA ARG A 133 9.59 -15.44 -14.23
C ARG A 133 9.49 -13.92 -14.05
N ARG A 134 9.10 -13.45 -12.86
CA ARG A 134 9.06 -12.01 -12.54
C ARG A 134 10.46 -11.39 -12.58
N ARG A 135 11.49 -12.06 -12.04
CA ARG A 135 12.90 -11.62 -12.08
C ARG A 135 13.42 -11.52 -13.50
N ALA A 136 13.17 -12.53 -14.33
CA ALA A 136 13.54 -12.55 -15.75
C ALA A 136 12.87 -11.40 -16.52
N LYS A 137 11.56 -11.18 -16.34
CA LYS A 137 10.85 -10.05 -16.96
C LYS A 137 11.43 -8.69 -16.57
N ARG A 138 11.85 -8.53 -15.30
CA ARG A 138 12.53 -7.30 -14.82
C ARG A 138 13.90 -7.12 -15.49
N ALA A 139 14.66 -8.21 -15.65
CA ALA A 139 15.95 -8.19 -16.34
C ALA A 139 15.80 -7.84 -17.82
N GLU A 140 14.83 -8.45 -18.53
CA GLU A 140 14.54 -8.15 -19.93
C GLU A 140 14.09 -6.70 -20.14
N ALA A 141 13.21 -6.18 -19.28
CA ALA A 141 12.82 -4.77 -19.34
C ALA A 141 14.02 -3.82 -19.16
N ALA A 142 14.98 -4.18 -18.30
CA ALA A 142 16.22 -3.43 -18.16
C ALA A 142 17.10 -3.53 -19.41
N ARG A 143 17.29 -4.73 -19.96
CA ARG A 143 18.04 -4.96 -21.21
C ARG A 143 17.46 -4.14 -22.36
N LEU A 144 16.14 -4.17 -22.55
CA LEU A 144 15.45 -3.40 -23.58
C LEU A 144 15.65 -1.89 -23.39
N LYS A 145 15.61 -1.40 -22.15
CA LYS A 145 15.92 0.01 -21.85
C LYS A 145 17.35 0.36 -22.28
N TYR A 146 18.34 -0.45 -21.91
CA TYR A 146 19.73 -0.20 -22.31
C TYR A 146 19.92 -0.32 -23.81
N HIS A 147 19.28 -1.28 -24.46
CA HIS A 147 19.34 -1.46 -25.90
C HIS A 147 18.84 -0.22 -26.65
N ARG A 148 17.75 0.41 -26.17
CA ARG A 148 17.21 1.66 -26.74
C ARG A 148 18.07 2.90 -26.48
N MET A 149 18.94 2.88 -25.47
CA MET A 149 19.83 4.01 -25.17
C MET A 149 21.11 3.95 -26.01
N SER A 150 21.53 5.10 -26.53
CA SER A 150 22.82 5.28 -27.20
C SER A 150 23.99 5.09 -26.23
N SER A 151 25.21 4.94 -26.75
CA SER A 151 26.40 4.80 -25.91
C SER A 151 26.65 6.05 -25.05
N GLU A 152 26.37 7.24 -25.58
CA GLU A 152 26.50 8.50 -24.85
C GLU A 152 25.42 8.65 -23.77
N GLU A 153 24.17 8.34 -24.10
CA GLU A 153 23.07 8.36 -23.12
C GLU A 153 23.32 7.38 -21.97
N ARG A 154 23.89 6.20 -22.25
CA ARG A 154 24.31 5.24 -21.21
C ARG A 154 25.39 5.82 -20.30
N ARG A 155 26.41 6.50 -20.86
CA ARG A 155 27.47 7.15 -20.07
C ARG A 155 26.88 8.20 -19.14
N GLN A 156 26.07 9.11 -19.67
CA GLN A 156 25.44 10.19 -18.90
C GLN A 156 24.49 9.63 -17.82
N TYR A 157 23.64 8.65 -18.17
CA TYR A 157 22.73 8.00 -17.24
C TYR A 157 23.48 7.34 -16.07
N ASN A 158 24.56 6.61 -16.36
CA ASN A 158 25.36 5.96 -15.32
C ASN A 158 26.10 6.98 -14.46
N ALA A 159 26.66 8.04 -15.05
CA ALA A 159 27.33 9.11 -14.32
C ALA A 159 26.37 9.80 -13.33
N MET A 160 25.18 10.19 -13.78
CA MET A 160 24.16 10.80 -12.93
C MET A 160 23.68 9.84 -11.84
N ARG A 161 23.40 8.58 -12.20
CA ARG A 161 22.96 7.55 -11.24
C ARG A 161 24.01 7.32 -10.15
N ASP A 162 25.29 7.32 -10.51
CA ASP A 162 26.39 7.11 -9.59
C ASP A 162 26.63 8.33 -8.70
N ALA A 163 26.55 9.54 -9.24
CA ALA A 163 26.58 10.77 -8.46
C ALA A 163 25.46 10.77 -7.39
N GLN A 164 24.23 10.47 -7.80
CA GLN A 164 23.08 10.41 -6.89
C GLN A 164 23.20 9.28 -5.85
N ARG A 165 23.77 8.13 -6.24
CA ARG A 165 24.06 7.02 -5.31
C ARG A 165 25.08 7.44 -4.25
N ARG A 166 26.17 8.09 -4.65
CA ARG A 166 27.20 8.60 -3.73
C ARG A 166 26.64 9.67 -2.81
N GLN A 167 25.83 10.59 -3.32
CA GLN A 167 25.17 11.62 -2.52
C GLN A 167 24.25 11.03 -1.45
N ARG A 168 23.36 10.09 -1.81
CA ARG A 168 22.49 9.42 -0.82
C ARG A 168 23.28 8.62 0.21
N LYS A 169 24.40 8.01 -0.19
CA LYS A 169 25.28 7.29 0.74
C LYS A 169 25.85 8.25 1.78
N ARG A 170 26.43 9.38 1.36
CA ARG A 170 26.94 10.42 2.27
C ARG A 170 25.86 10.95 3.22
N GLN A 171 24.67 11.28 2.70
CA GLN A 171 23.56 11.76 3.52
C GLN A 171 23.12 10.72 4.56
N LYS A 172 23.15 9.44 4.22
CA LYS A 172 22.82 8.37 5.17
C LYS A 172 23.89 8.24 6.25
N GLU A 173 25.16 8.28 5.88
CA GLU A 173 26.29 8.23 6.81
C GLU A 173 26.29 9.43 7.77
N GLU A 174 25.99 10.62 7.25
CA GLU A 174 25.85 11.85 8.04
C GLU A 174 24.67 11.76 9.03
N GLN A 175 23.52 11.22 8.60
CA GLN A 175 22.39 10.98 9.49
C GLN A 175 22.70 9.95 10.58
N GLU A 176 23.39 8.86 10.23
CA GLU A 176 23.81 7.84 11.20
C GLU A 176 24.81 8.40 12.20
N LEU A 177 25.74 9.27 11.76
CA LEU A 177 26.67 9.95 12.64
C LEU A 177 25.92 10.87 13.62
N LEU A 178 25.02 11.72 13.12
CA LEU A 178 24.22 12.62 13.95
C LEU A 178 23.37 11.86 14.98
N GLU A 179 22.78 10.72 14.58
CA GLU A 179 22.02 9.87 15.49
C GLU A 179 22.91 9.25 16.58
N ARG A 180 24.14 8.84 16.21
CA ARG A 180 25.12 8.31 17.17
C ARG A 180 25.60 9.39 18.15
N GLU A 181 25.86 10.61 17.67
CA GLU A 181 26.21 11.75 18.53
C GLU A 181 25.08 12.09 19.50
N ARG A 182 23.83 12.11 19.02
CA ARG A 182 22.65 12.30 19.88
C ARG A 182 22.56 11.24 20.98
N GLN A 183 22.75 9.97 20.63
CA GLN A 183 22.75 8.87 21.60
C GLN A 183 23.87 9.01 22.64
N GLN A 184 25.07 9.45 22.23
CA GLN A 184 26.17 9.70 23.15
C GLN A 184 25.86 10.86 24.11
N GLN A 185 25.26 11.94 23.62
CA GLN A 185 24.83 13.05 24.46
C GLN A 185 23.75 12.63 25.47
N GLU A 186 22.76 11.85 25.03
CA GLU A 186 21.72 11.29 25.90
C GLU A 186 22.33 10.40 27.01
N GLN A 187 23.32 9.56 26.66
CA GLN A 187 24.03 8.72 27.64
C GLN A 187 24.83 9.56 28.64
N GLN A 188 25.55 10.59 28.18
CA GLN A 188 26.30 11.49 29.06
C GLN A 188 25.38 12.24 30.02
N GLN A 189 24.21 12.72 29.55
CA GLN A 189 23.22 13.37 30.41
C GLN A 189 22.66 12.41 31.47
N GLN A 190 22.39 11.16 31.09
CA GLN A 190 21.94 10.13 32.05
C GLN A 190 23.01 9.81 33.10
N GLN A 191 24.29 9.73 32.71
CA GLN A 191 25.38 9.51 33.66
C GLN A 191 25.46 10.65 34.67
N GLN A 192 25.43 11.91 34.21
CA GLN A 192 25.43 13.07 35.09
C GLN A 192 24.23 13.09 36.06
N GLN A 193 23.03 12.74 35.59
CA GLN A 193 21.86 12.64 36.47
C GLN A 193 22.01 11.55 37.53
N ASN A 194 22.58 10.40 37.17
CA ASN A 194 22.82 9.31 38.11
C ASN A 194 23.89 9.68 39.15
N GLU A 195 24.94 10.38 38.75
CA GLU A 195 25.98 10.91 39.65
C GLU A 195 25.37 11.89 40.67
N ILE A 196 24.59 12.88 40.20
CA ILE A 196 23.89 13.83 41.09
C ILE A 196 22.96 13.08 42.06
N HIS A 197 22.25 12.05 41.59
CA HIS A 197 21.36 11.27 42.45
C HIS A 197 22.12 10.46 43.51
N GLN A 198 23.29 9.90 43.17
CA GLN A 198 24.16 9.22 44.14
C GLN A 198 24.71 10.20 45.18
N GLU A 199 25.25 11.35 44.75
CA GLU A 199 25.76 12.38 45.67
C GLU A 199 24.68 12.87 46.63
N THR A 200 23.46 13.09 46.14
CA THR A 200 22.31 13.47 47.00
C THR A 200 22.02 12.39 48.02
N ARG A 201 22.00 11.12 47.61
CA ARG A 201 21.75 9.97 48.50
C ARG A 201 22.84 9.81 49.57
N GLU A 202 24.10 10.07 49.23
CA GLU A 202 25.23 10.03 50.17
C GLU A 202 25.21 11.22 51.15
N GLN A 203 24.77 12.40 50.72
CA GLN A 203 24.55 13.54 51.59
C GLN A 203 23.41 13.29 52.59
N ASP A 204 22.29 12.73 52.15
CA ASP A 204 21.17 12.36 53.02
C ASP A 204 21.57 11.27 54.03
N ALA A 205 22.32 10.24 53.60
CA ALA A 205 22.83 9.19 54.49
C ALA A 205 23.82 9.73 55.54
N ASN A 206 24.67 10.70 55.19
CA ASN A 206 25.57 11.36 56.14
C ASN A 206 24.83 12.32 57.10
N ARG A 207 23.68 12.85 56.69
CA ARG A 207 22.81 13.71 57.54
C ARG A 207 22.07 12.90 58.60
N GLU A 208 21.67 11.67 58.30
CA GLU A 208 21.04 10.76 59.26
C GLU A 208 22.03 10.18 60.29
N GLY A 209 23.33 10.14 59.98
CA GLY A 209 24.39 9.73 60.91
C GLY A 209 24.77 10.74 62.00
N ASN A 210 24.27 12.00 61.93
CA ASN A 210 24.58 13.08 62.89
C ASN A 210 23.36 13.56 63.71
N ASN A 211 22.23 12.86 63.65
CA ASN A 211 21.04 13.20 64.43
C ASN A 211 20.94 12.34 65.70
N GLU A 212 21.76 12.64 66.71
CA GLU A 212 21.32 12.39 68.08
C GLU A 212 20.16 13.35 68.41
N GLN A 213 18.96 12.76 68.47
CA GLN A 213 17.93 13.08 69.46
C GLN A 213 17.33 14.49 69.44
N ILE A 214 16.48 14.78 68.44
CA ILE A 214 15.44 15.81 68.59
C ILE A 214 14.25 15.20 69.32
N LEU A 215 14.21 15.47 70.63
CA LEU A 215 13.12 15.17 71.56
C LEU A 215 11.80 15.79 71.07
N TYR A 216 10.82 14.96 70.71
CA TYR A 216 9.47 15.40 70.34
C TYR A 216 8.72 15.78 71.62
N ASP A 217 8.58 17.08 71.90
CA ASP A 217 7.68 17.55 72.95
C ASP A 217 6.21 17.44 72.48
N SER A 218 5.39 17.15 73.47
CA SER A 218 4.01 16.71 73.50
C SER A 218 3.00 17.41 72.56
N TYR A 219 2.11 16.60 72.00
CA TYR A 219 0.90 17.01 71.28
C TYR A 219 -0.06 17.76 72.23
N ILE A 220 -0.29 19.05 72.00
CA ILE A 220 -1.49 19.72 72.54
C ILE A 220 -2.62 19.58 71.53
N ARG A 221 -3.63 18.77 71.88
CA ARG A 221 -4.93 18.74 71.19
C ARG A 221 -5.75 19.93 71.67
N TYR A 222 -5.98 20.91 70.78
CA TYR A 222 -7.11 21.81 70.92
C TYR A 222 -8.21 21.36 69.97
N ASP A 223 -9.29 20.86 70.56
CA ASP A 223 -10.60 20.68 69.94
C ASP A 223 -11.29 22.06 69.99
N SER A 224 -11.60 22.65 68.84
CA SER A 224 -12.46 23.85 68.80
C SER A 224 -13.24 23.88 67.49
N GLN A 225 -14.51 23.48 67.60
CA GLN A 225 -15.57 23.71 66.62
C GLN A 225 -15.70 25.20 66.29
N MET A 226 -15.86 25.51 64.99
CA MET A 226 -16.75 26.53 64.39
C MET A 226 -16.63 26.28 62.87
N ASP A 227 -17.53 25.54 62.22
CA ASP A 227 -18.81 25.99 61.64
C ASP A 227 -18.77 27.37 60.95
N HIS A 228 -19.60 27.50 59.90
CA HIS A 228 -19.94 28.67 59.08
C HIS A 228 -19.27 28.79 57.69
N GLY A 229 -19.99 28.24 56.70
CA GLY A 229 -20.62 29.13 55.71
C GLY A 229 -20.00 29.16 54.32
N TRP A 230 -20.30 28.16 53.50
CA TRP A 230 -20.32 28.31 52.04
C TRP A 230 -21.42 29.29 51.65
N ALA A 231 -21.05 30.43 51.06
CA ALA A 231 -21.96 31.26 50.28
C ALA A 231 -21.25 31.75 49.02
N VAL A 232 -21.52 31.04 47.93
CA VAL A 232 -21.36 31.49 46.54
C VAL A 232 -22.50 32.47 46.23
N GLN A 233 -22.20 33.61 45.59
CA GLN A 233 -23.19 34.27 44.73
C GLN A 233 -22.57 35.19 43.66
N SER A 234 -22.96 34.84 42.43
CA SER A 234 -23.10 35.56 41.15
C SER A 234 -21.97 36.41 40.59
#